data_AF-A0A497RYZ9-F1
#
_entry.id   AF-A0A497RYZ9-F1
#
_cell.length_a   1.000
_cell.length_b   1.000
_cell.length_c   1.000
_cell.angle_alpha   90.00
_cell.angle_beta   90.00
_cell.angle_gamma   90.00
#
_symmetry.space_group_name_H-M   'P 1'
#
loop_
_entity.id
_entity.type
_entity.pdbx_description
1 polymer ?
#
loop_
_entity_poly.entity_id
_entity_poly.type
_entity_poly.pdbx_seq_one_letter_code
_entity_poly.pdbx_strand_id
1 'polypeptide(L)'
;MTLSANGSDTTSINIDQGKTFTIYKIAIRSTGAFKVTAIKVVAGDYYITTGDMYKEHFQERGNHLLLMENPIVVQGSTDIEVSVTDTSGSTNTVSFAFIGDER
;
A
#
# COMPACT_ATOMS: atom_id res chain seq x y z
N MET A 1 6.02 -6.14 -5.96
CA MET A 1 7.47 -5.91 -5.73
C MET A 1 8.11 -7.18 -5.18
N THR A 2 9.40 -7.38 -5.43
CA THR A 2 10.20 -8.47 -4.82
C THR A 2 11.32 -7.86 -4.01
N LEU A 3 11.34 -8.16 -2.72
CA LEU A 3 12.27 -7.65 -1.74
C LEU A 3 13.38 -8.69 -1.49
N SER A 4 14.62 -8.22 -1.40
CA SER A 4 15.72 -9.02 -0.85
C SER A 4 15.52 -9.25 0.65
N ALA A 5 16.26 -10.21 1.23
CA ALA A 5 16.19 -10.52 2.66
C ALA A 5 16.44 -9.27 3.51
N ASN A 6 15.43 -8.84 4.27
CA ASN A 6 15.41 -7.61 5.06
C ASN A 6 15.60 -6.31 4.25
N GLY A 7 15.41 -6.38 2.93
CA GLY A 7 15.48 -5.24 2.02
C GLY A 7 14.25 -4.36 2.15
N SER A 8 14.39 -3.09 1.73
CA SER A 8 13.27 -2.16 1.61
C SER A 8 13.13 -1.71 0.16
N ASP A 9 11.89 -1.51 -0.27
CA ASP A 9 11.58 -1.00 -1.61
C ASP A 9 10.29 -0.18 -1.57
N THR A 10 10.12 0.67 -2.57
CA THR A 10 8.94 1.50 -2.76
C THR A 10 8.34 1.20 -4.12
N THR A 11 7.03 0.97 -4.17
CA THR A 11 6.27 0.85 -5.43
C THR A 11 5.27 1.98 -5.52
N SER A 12 4.99 2.43 -6.73
CA SER A 12 4.00 3.47 -7.00
C SER A 12 2.86 2.94 -7.85
N ILE A 13 1.69 3.53 -7.65
CA ILE A 13 0.52 3.42 -8.52
C ILE A 13 0.25 4.81 -9.06
N ASN A 14 0.27 4.93 -10.38
CA ASN A 14 0.00 6.19 -11.05
C ASN A 14 -1.52 6.42 -11.20
N ILE A 15 -1.95 7.64 -10.88
CA ILE A 15 -3.31 8.14 -11.10
C ILE A 15 -3.22 9.22 -12.18
N ASP A 16 -3.73 8.89 -13.36
CA ASP A 16 -3.67 9.73 -14.55
C ASP A 16 -4.34 11.09 -14.36
N GLN A 17 -3.89 12.07 -15.16
CA GLN A 17 -4.50 13.40 -15.17
C GLN A 17 -6.01 13.34 -15.47
N GLY A 18 -6.79 14.12 -14.72
CA GLY A 18 -8.24 14.19 -14.90
C GLY A 18 -9.01 13.01 -14.31
N LYS A 19 -8.32 12.03 -13.70
CA LYS A 19 -8.92 10.93 -12.96
C LYS A 19 -9.03 11.24 -11.48
N THR A 20 -10.13 10.78 -10.88
CA THR A 20 -10.28 10.70 -9.43
C THR A 20 -10.41 9.24 -9.03
N PHE A 21 -9.50 8.78 -8.19
CA PHE A 21 -9.53 7.44 -7.62
C PHE A 21 -9.90 7.49 -6.15
N THR A 22 -10.98 6.80 -5.78
CA THR A 22 -11.45 6.70 -4.39
C THR A 22 -11.15 5.32 -3.85
N ILE A 23 -10.29 5.22 -2.84
CA ILE A 23 -9.84 3.95 -2.25
C ILE A 23 -10.69 3.61 -1.04
N TYR A 24 -11.32 2.44 -1.08
CA TYR A 24 -12.09 1.89 0.04
C TYR A 24 -11.32 0.84 0.83
N LYS A 25 -10.48 0.06 0.14
CA LYS A 25 -9.80 -1.10 0.71
C LYS A 25 -8.43 -1.29 0.09
N ILE A 26 -7.51 -1.84 0.86
CA ILE A 26 -6.21 -2.30 0.36
C ILE A 26 -6.10 -3.79 0.68
N ALA A 27 -6.02 -4.63 -0.36
CA ALA A 27 -5.75 -6.05 -0.22
C ALA A 27 -4.26 -6.31 -0.38
N ILE A 28 -3.73 -7.23 0.43
CA ILE A 28 -2.30 -7.52 0.45
C ILE A 28 -2.05 -9.02 0.32
N ARG A 29 -1.03 -9.37 -0.45
CA ARG A 29 -0.52 -10.73 -0.54
C ARG A 29 1.00 -10.71 -0.41
N SER A 30 1.55 -11.65 0.36
CA SER A 30 3.00 -11.82 0.46
C SER A 30 3.41 -13.28 0.56
N THR A 31 4.65 -13.58 0.18
CA THR A 31 5.28 -14.90 0.39
C THR A 31 6.00 -15.01 1.74
N GLY A 32 6.31 -13.89 2.39
CA GLY A 32 6.97 -13.82 3.69
C GLY A 32 6.44 -12.70 4.59
N ALA A 33 7.06 -12.54 5.76
CA ALA A 33 6.80 -11.44 6.70
C ALA A 33 7.35 -10.11 6.17
N PHE A 34 6.60 -9.04 6.36
CA PHE A 34 6.99 -7.69 5.96
C PHE A 34 6.30 -6.66 6.87
N LYS A 35 6.73 -5.41 6.77
CA LYS A 35 6.04 -4.26 7.30
C LYS A 35 5.89 -3.17 6.24
N VAL A 36 4.73 -2.52 6.20
CA VAL A 36 4.53 -1.27 5.46
C VAL A 36 5.00 -0.14 6.37
N THR A 37 5.89 0.71 5.88
CA THR A 37 6.45 1.83 6.66
C THR A 37 5.77 3.16 6.32
N ALA A 38 5.24 3.29 5.11
CA ALA A 38 4.47 4.43 4.66
C ALA A 38 3.55 4.08 3.48
N ILE A 39 2.40 4.74 3.43
CA ILE A 39 1.61 4.92 2.20
C ILE A 39 1.38 6.42 2.02
N LYS A 40 1.75 6.96 0.87
CA LYS A 40 1.81 8.40 0.60
C LYS A 40 1.15 8.74 -0.73
N VAL A 41 0.50 9.90 -0.81
CA VAL A 41 0.10 10.53 -2.08
C VAL A 41 1.06 11.66 -2.41
N VAL A 42 1.71 11.58 -3.57
CA VAL A 42 2.88 12.42 -3.90
C VAL A 42 2.51 13.89 -4.11
N ALA A 43 1.45 14.19 -4.86
CA ALA A 43 1.14 15.58 -5.28
C ALA A 43 0.66 16.48 -4.13
N GLY A 44 0.16 15.89 -3.05
CA GLY A 44 -0.28 16.63 -1.85
C GLY A 44 0.66 16.51 -0.65
N ASP A 45 1.77 15.78 -0.81
CA ASP A 45 2.72 15.44 0.26
C ASP A 45 2.05 14.95 1.56
N TYR A 46 0.96 14.19 1.43
CA TYR A 46 0.23 13.68 2.59
C TYR A 46 0.35 12.17 2.70
N TYR A 47 0.43 11.71 3.95
CA TYR A 47 0.50 10.30 4.27
C TYR A 47 -0.89 9.78 4.56
N ILE A 48 -1.26 8.71 3.85
CA ILE A 48 -2.40 7.87 4.18
C ILE A 48 -2.14 7.13 5.49
N THR A 49 -0.89 6.70 5.67
CA THR A 49 -0.43 6.05 6.90
C THR A 49 1.08 6.21 7.05
N THR A 50 1.53 6.33 8.30
CA THR A 50 2.94 6.36 8.69
C THR A 50 3.18 5.39 9.83
N GLY A 51 4.40 4.85 9.89
CA GLY A 51 4.82 3.94 10.94
C GLY A 51 4.76 2.48 10.53
N ASP A 52 5.36 1.62 11.36
CA ASP A 52 5.54 0.21 11.07
C ASP A 52 4.21 -0.57 11.21
N MET A 53 3.53 -0.80 10.09
CA MET A 53 2.39 -1.71 10.03
C MET A 53 2.85 -3.08 9.56
N TYR A 54 2.93 -4.03 10.48
CA TYR A 54 3.26 -5.42 10.19
C TYR A 54 2.12 -6.11 9.43
N LYS A 55 2.46 -7.13 8.64
CA LYS A 55 1.49 -7.95 7.89
C LYS A 55 0.26 -8.36 8.71
N GLU A 56 0.45 -8.67 9.99
CA GLU A 56 -0.58 -9.13 10.92
C GLU A 56 -1.59 -8.04 11.28
N HIS A 57 -1.25 -6.76 11.12
CA HIS A 57 -2.17 -5.64 11.33
C HIS A 57 -3.19 -5.51 10.20
N PHE A 58 -2.93 -6.15 9.06
CA PHE A 58 -3.84 -6.17 7.92
C PHE A 58 -4.74 -7.40 8.02
N GLN A 59 -5.64 -7.49 8.99
CA GLN A 59 -6.56 -8.63 9.12
C GLN A 59 -8.01 -8.18 9.19
N GLU A 60 -8.80 -8.55 8.17
CA GLU A 60 -10.26 -8.39 8.17
C GLU A 60 -10.89 -9.74 7.83
N ARG A 61 -11.65 -10.31 8.79
CA ARG A 61 -12.36 -11.61 8.64
C ARG A 61 -11.47 -12.74 8.11
N GLY A 62 -10.21 -12.79 8.55
CA GLY A 62 -9.24 -13.80 8.16
C GLY A 62 -8.53 -13.54 6.81
N ASN A 63 -8.79 -12.41 6.16
CA ASN A 63 -8.08 -12.00 4.94
C ASN A 63 -7.04 -10.91 5.23
N HIS A 64 -5.96 -10.90 4.45
CA HIS A 64 -4.95 -9.84 4.55
C HIS A 64 -5.44 -8.55 3.87
N LEU A 65 -6.20 -7.74 4.61
CA LEU A 65 -6.91 -6.57 4.09
C LEU A 65 -6.87 -5.42 5.10
N LEU A 66 -6.71 -4.20 4.60
CA LEU A 66 -7.00 -2.96 5.31
C LEU A 66 -8.34 -2.40 4.81
N LEU A 67 -9.32 -2.28 5.71
CA LEU A 67 -10.53 -1.53 5.46
C LEU A 67 -10.31 -0.08 5.86
N MET A 68 -10.60 0.86 4.97
CA MET A 68 -10.56 2.29 5.29
C MET A 68 -11.90 2.70 5.89
N GLU A 69 -11.91 3.16 7.14
CA GLU A 69 -13.14 3.70 7.76
C GLU A 69 -13.65 4.93 6.99
N ASN A 70 -12.72 5.77 6.54
CA ASN A 70 -12.97 6.90 5.66
C ASN A 70 -12.26 6.67 4.32
N PRO A 71 -12.98 6.63 3.19
CA PRO A 71 -12.37 6.44 1.88
C PRO A 71 -11.36 7.54 1.57
N ILE A 72 -10.24 7.16 0.95
CA ILE A 72 -9.19 8.11 0.55
C ILE A 72 -9.46 8.53 -0.88
N VAL A 73 -9.57 9.84 -1.12
CA VAL A 73 -9.80 10.40 -2.45
C VAL A 73 -8.49 10.96 -2.99
N VAL A 74 -8.06 10.44 -4.13
CA VAL A 74 -6.83 10.85 -4.83
C VAL A 74 -7.21 11.41 -6.19
N GLN A 75 -6.82 12.65 -6.46
CA GLN A 75 -7.03 13.30 -7.74
C GLN A 75 -5.71 13.36 -8.50
N GLY A 76 -5.72 12.89 -9.75
CA GLY A 76 -4.54 12.93 -10.62
C GLY A 76 -4.23 14.35 -11.12
N SER A 77 -3.05 14.62 -11.67
CA SER A 77 -1.95 13.70 -12.00
C SER A 77 -1.04 13.46 -10.80
N THR A 78 -1.06 12.26 -10.21
CA THR A 78 -0.25 11.94 -9.02
C THR A 78 0.05 10.46 -8.88
N ASP A 79 0.95 10.12 -7.95
CA ASP A 79 1.26 8.75 -7.59
C ASP A 79 0.86 8.47 -6.15
N ILE A 80 0.47 7.22 -5.90
CA ILE A 80 0.33 6.64 -4.58
C ILE A 80 1.54 5.73 -4.36
N GLU A 81 2.41 6.10 -3.42
CA GLU A 81 3.61 5.34 -3.08
C GLU A 81 3.36 4.45 -1.87
N VAL A 82 3.88 3.23 -1.92
CA VAL A 82 3.87 2.26 -0.82
C VAL A 82 5.31 1.84 -0.54
N SER A 83 5.78 2.16 0.66
CA SER A 83 7.10 1.76 1.14
C SER A 83 7.00 0.54 2.04
N VAL A 84 7.82 -0.46 1.76
CA VAL A 84 7.78 -1.77 2.42
C VAL A 84 9.19 -2.19 2.82
N THR A 85 9.30 -2.78 4.00
CA THR A 85 10.52 -3.47 4.47
C THR A 85 10.21 -4.95 4.67
N ASP A 86 10.99 -5.82 4.05
CA ASP A 86 10.97 -7.25 4.36
C ASP A 86 11.47 -7.45 5.79
N THR A 87 10.85 -8.38 6.51
CA THR A 87 11.27 -8.78 7.87
C THR A 87 11.41 -10.30 7.99
N SER A 88 11.36 -11.01 6.86
CA SER A 88 11.36 -12.46 6.83
C SER A 88 12.77 -13.06 6.84
N GLY A 89 13.79 -12.26 6.52
CA GLY A 89 15.17 -12.76 6.37
C GLY A 89 15.37 -13.62 5.12
N SER A 90 14.43 -13.59 4.17
CA SER A 90 14.48 -14.33 2.90
C SER A 90 13.86 -13.50 1.78
N THR A 91 14.03 -13.91 0.53
CA THR A 91 13.36 -13.23 -0.59
C THR A 91 11.84 -13.28 -0.42
N ASN A 92 11.21 -12.11 -0.51
CA ASN A 92 9.79 -11.95 -0.26
C ASN A 92 9.15 -11.16 -1.39
N THR A 93 8.08 -11.70 -1.97
CA THR A 93 7.27 -10.97 -2.94
C THR A 93 6.05 -10.43 -2.22
N VAL A 94 5.84 -9.12 -2.33
CA VAL A 94 4.70 -8.41 -1.76
C VAL A 94 3.90 -7.75 -2.89
N SER A 95 2.57 -7.92 -2.84
CA SER A 95 1.62 -7.39 -3.81
C SER A 95 0.52 -6.63 -3.08
N PHE A 96 0.21 -5.45 -3.57
CA PHE A 96 -0.88 -4.60 -3.09
C PHE A 96 -1.94 -4.48 -4.18
N ALA A 97 -3.20 -4.49 -3.79
CA ALA A 97 -4.31 -4.13 -4.65
C ALA A 97 -5.14 -3.06 -3.94
N PHE A 98 -5.23 -1.88 -4.55
CA PHE A 98 -6.04 -0.77 -4.09
C PHE A 98 -7.41 -0.90 -4.74
N ILE A 99 -8.43 -1.11 -3.92
CA ILE A 99 -9.79 -1.42 -4.37
C ILE A 99 -10.67 -0.21 -4.12
N GLY A 100 -11.31 0.27 -5.18
CA GLY A 100 -11.87 1.60 -5.25
C GLY A 100 -12.76 1.83 -6.46
N ASP A 101 -13.24 3.06 -6.58
CA ASP A 101 -13.90 3.60 -7.77
C ASP A 101 -12.95 4.55 -8.48
N GLU A 102 -12.90 4.49 -9.82
CA GLU A 102 -12.25 5.48 -10.67
C GLU A 102 -13.31 6.24 -11.48
N ARG A 103 -13.17 7.57 -11.57
CA ARG A 103 -14.02 8.44 -12.38
C ARG A 103 -13.17 9.41 -13.19
#